data_AF-A0A1V5FV13-F1
#
_entry.id   AF-A0A1V5FV13-F1
#
_cell.length_a   1.000
_cell.length_b   1.000
_cell.length_c   1.000
_cell.angle_alpha   90.00
_cell.angle_beta   90.00
_cell.angle_gamma   90.00
#
_symmetry.space_group_name_H-M   'P 1'
#
loop_
_entity.id
_entity.type
_entity.pdbx_description
1 polymer ?
#
loop_
_entity_poly.entity_id
_entity_poly.type
_entity_poly.pdbx_seq_one_letter_code
_entity_poly.pdbx_strand_id
1 'polypeptide(L)'
;MGGYTTNQGGATQIDREYRRAVAMTDAATLAAPLDAVSTRVRIANSESGEFPFHASTADEADSGDNSKYCFWIRVGDERMKVVEADPQAGELTVVRGFESAAAAHEAGAMVFVPVYVGNRNDLNNPRHSNSWPGGPDYLRYALDPANSDTQRYKADLIAELMKTGYDGAWLDTFQVGTYNLCDPLGNRVAYYWDFRANQRYDLERMTAAIQDMLRGIRQLVKQSVGREPYLAANSVSGSYDRGGKNLMSDASRPNLLDGYCFEDSYLRPILGRREPGARGRLNASFDVVPEARWLKNLTNQRDCARDGLTAYCMIGPAGYVAAYINDSLPNYDRLIRFSWCSFLLAVTKEKNIQFGLPLMIERQGKGVGFKPLPAICRAPIGEPLDDRDIEALRSEGLQTLIRPFSNGLVLARPGGEGAEERVEIEPGYIDWETGQPVRELTIAPGDAALLLRAE
;
A
#
# COMPACT_ATOMS: atom_id res chain seq x y z
N MET A 1 5.86 3.89 -4.33
CA MET A 1 6.05 3.49 -5.74
C MET A 1 5.47 2.10 -5.97
N GLY A 2 4.14 1.98 -5.91
CA GLY A 2 3.45 0.69 -5.73
C GLY A 2 3.02 -0.07 -6.98
N GLY A 3 3.29 0.48 -8.16
CA GLY A 3 2.56 0.19 -9.40
C GLY A 3 1.95 1.45 -10.05
N TYR A 4 2.26 2.63 -9.51
CA TYR A 4 1.72 3.94 -9.95
C TYR A 4 2.84 4.94 -10.20
N THR A 5 2.54 6.03 -10.90
CA THR A 5 3.41 7.21 -10.92
C THR A 5 3.55 7.85 -9.54
N THR A 6 4.67 8.56 -9.34
CA THR A 6 4.94 9.34 -8.13
C THR A 6 3.96 10.51 -8.01
N ASN A 7 3.72 10.96 -6.78
CA ASN A 7 2.87 12.12 -6.52
C ASN A 7 3.48 13.38 -7.15
N GLN A 8 2.67 14.16 -7.86
CA GLN A 8 3.02 15.49 -8.40
C GLN A 8 4.25 15.55 -9.34
N GLY A 9 4.66 14.45 -9.99
CA GLY A 9 5.81 14.51 -10.90
C GLY A 9 5.97 13.36 -11.91
N GLY A 10 5.36 12.20 -11.68
CA GLY A 10 5.63 11.05 -12.56
C GLY A 10 4.89 11.06 -13.90
N ALA A 11 3.76 11.76 -14.02
CA ALA A 11 2.92 11.68 -15.22
C ALA A 11 3.59 12.25 -16.48
N THR A 12 4.26 13.40 -16.38
CA THR A 12 4.98 14.02 -17.50
C THR A 12 6.08 13.11 -18.05
N GLN A 13 6.89 12.51 -17.16
CA GLN A 13 7.94 11.60 -17.59
C GLN A 13 7.38 10.32 -18.20
N ILE A 14 6.29 9.77 -17.64
CA ILE A 14 5.62 8.61 -18.25
C ILE A 14 5.13 8.94 -19.65
N ASP A 15 4.46 10.07 -19.86
CA ASP A 15 4.01 10.47 -21.19
C ASP A 15 5.18 10.60 -22.16
N ARG A 16 6.31 11.18 -21.74
CA ARG A 16 7.44 11.42 -22.62
C ARG A 16 8.24 10.17 -22.98
N GLU A 17 8.50 9.32 -22.00
CA GLU A 17 9.53 8.27 -22.11
C GLU A 17 8.99 6.85 -21.94
N TYR A 18 7.86 6.69 -21.26
CA TYR A 18 7.38 5.38 -20.78
C TYR A 18 5.89 5.17 -21.01
N ARG A 19 5.28 5.78 -22.04
CA ARG A 19 3.82 5.71 -22.26
C ARG A 19 3.32 4.27 -22.39
N ARG A 20 4.17 3.37 -22.88
CA ARG A 20 3.86 1.93 -22.99
C ARG A 20 3.72 1.23 -21.63
N ALA A 21 4.31 1.77 -20.57
CA ALA A 21 4.21 1.27 -19.21
C ALA A 21 2.81 1.45 -18.59
N VAL A 22 2.01 2.38 -19.14
CA VAL A 22 0.68 2.69 -18.59
C VAL A 22 -0.24 1.48 -18.70
N ALA A 23 -0.81 1.08 -17.56
CA ALA A 23 -1.83 0.06 -17.51
C ALA A 23 -3.09 0.53 -18.24
N MET A 24 -3.76 -0.39 -18.94
CA MET A 24 -4.99 -0.09 -19.66
C MET A 24 -6.10 -1.06 -19.25
N THR A 25 -7.35 -0.64 -19.41
CA THR A 25 -8.55 -1.48 -19.22
C THR A 25 -9.36 -1.49 -20.50
N ASP A 26 -10.07 -2.59 -20.77
CA ASP A 26 -11.06 -2.61 -21.84
C ASP A 26 -12.22 -1.68 -21.47
N ALA A 27 -12.59 -0.80 -22.41
CA ALA A 27 -13.63 0.19 -22.21
C ALA A 27 -14.80 0.03 -23.18
N ALA A 28 -14.51 -0.43 -24.39
CA ALA A 28 -15.50 -0.52 -25.46
C ALA A 28 -15.00 -1.43 -26.61
N THR A 29 -15.73 -1.43 -27.73
CA THR A 29 -15.34 -2.12 -28.97
C THR A 29 -15.48 -1.20 -30.19
N LEU A 30 -14.81 -1.50 -31.29
CA LEU A 30 -15.02 -0.78 -32.55
C LEU A 30 -16.43 -1.08 -33.11
N ALA A 31 -17.18 -0.04 -33.47
CA ALA A 31 -18.52 -0.18 -34.05
C ALA A 31 -18.50 -0.62 -35.53
N ALA A 32 -17.39 -0.35 -36.22
CA ALA A 32 -17.17 -0.68 -37.62
C ALA A 32 -15.68 -0.98 -37.84
N PRO A 33 -15.31 -1.66 -38.96
CA PRO A 33 -13.90 -1.83 -39.30
C PRO A 33 -13.21 -0.48 -39.46
N LEU A 34 -11.95 -0.42 -39.05
CA LEU A 34 -11.11 0.77 -39.09
C LEU A 34 -9.91 0.48 -40.00
N ASP A 35 -9.85 1.07 -41.18
CA ASP A 35 -8.67 0.95 -42.05
C ASP A 35 -7.45 1.67 -41.44
N ALA A 36 -6.24 1.46 -41.97
CA ALA A 36 -5.01 2.01 -41.38
C ALA A 36 -4.82 3.54 -41.54
N VAL A 37 -5.60 4.22 -42.39
CA VAL A 37 -5.45 5.67 -42.68
C VAL A 37 -6.60 6.50 -42.12
N SER A 38 -7.72 5.87 -41.76
CA SER A 38 -8.91 6.50 -41.23
C SER A 38 -8.61 7.17 -39.90
N THR A 39 -8.89 8.47 -39.80
CA THR A 39 -8.70 9.25 -38.57
C THR A 39 -9.97 9.34 -37.73
N ARG A 40 -11.09 8.84 -38.24
CA ARG A 40 -12.36 8.78 -37.52
C ARG A 40 -12.59 7.37 -37.03
N VAL A 41 -12.81 7.23 -35.73
CA VAL A 41 -13.07 5.96 -35.06
C VAL A 41 -14.45 6.02 -34.45
N ARG A 42 -15.28 5.02 -34.74
CA ARG A 42 -16.59 4.86 -34.13
C ARG A 42 -16.56 3.71 -33.14
N ILE A 43 -17.03 3.97 -31.94
CA ILE A 43 -16.99 3.07 -30.81
C ILE A 43 -18.41 2.56 -30.51
N ALA A 44 -18.53 1.28 -30.19
CA ALA A 44 -19.75 0.62 -29.76
C ALA A 44 -19.60 0.09 -28.32
N ASN A 45 -20.73 0.06 -27.60
CA ASN A 45 -20.90 -0.43 -26.23
C ASN A 45 -20.11 0.36 -25.17
N SER A 46 -20.85 1.08 -24.33
CA SER A 46 -20.39 1.50 -23.00
C SER A 46 -21.34 0.85 -22.00
N GLU A 47 -20.82 0.01 -21.10
CA GLU A 47 -21.62 -0.57 -20.01
C GLU A 47 -22.20 0.53 -19.08
N SER A 48 -21.56 1.71 -19.05
CA SER A 48 -21.92 2.86 -18.23
C SER A 48 -22.84 3.89 -18.90
N GLY A 49 -23.17 3.72 -20.19
CA GLY A 49 -23.96 4.69 -20.98
C GLY A 49 -23.22 5.97 -21.38
N GLU A 50 -22.05 6.25 -20.78
CA GLU A 50 -21.11 7.30 -21.15
C GLU A 50 -19.79 6.65 -21.57
N PHE A 51 -19.20 7.07 -22.68
CA PHE A 51 -17.93 6.54 -23.13
C PHE A 51 -16.75 7.22 -22.40
N PRO A 52 -15.80 6.45 -21.84
CA PRO A 52 -14.75 7.03 -21.00
C PRO A 52 -13.58 7.56 -21.83
N PHE A 53 -13.85 8.54 -22.69
CA PHE A 53 -12.86 9.14 -23.60
C PHE A 53 -12.75 10.64 -23.36
N HIS A 54 -11.52 11.15 -23.46
CA HIS A 54 -11.24 12.58 -23.50
C HIS A 54 -10.49 12.93 -24.79
N ALA A 55 -10.60 14.17 -25.24
CA ALA A 55 -9.65 14.71 -26.20
C ALA A 55 -8.34 15.08 -25.47
N SER A 56 -7.20 14.90 -26.14
CA SER A 56 -5.94 15.44 -25.64
C SER A 56 -6.00 16.96 -25.59
N THR A 57 -5.56 17.55 -24.48
CA THR A 57 -5.47 19.00 -24.32
C THR A 57 -4.03 19.52 -24.46
N ALA A 58 -3.05 18.62 -24.47
CA ALA A 58 -1.64 18.88 -24.69
C ALA A 58 -0.95 17.68 -25.37
N ASP A 59 0.34 17.83 -25.71
CA ASP A 59 1.17 16.72 -26.22
C ASP A 59 1.70 15.80 -25.10
N GLU A 60 1.83 16.33 -23.89
CA GLU A 60 2.27 15.64 -22.69
C GLU A 60 1.46 16.13 -21.47
N ALA A 61 1.40 15.32 -20.42
CA ALA A 61 0.87 15.73 -19.13
C ALA A 61 1.70 16.84 -18.46
N ASP A 62 1.04 17.78 -17.80
CA ASP A 62 1.66 18.79 -16.94
C ASP A 62 1.44 18.41 -15.47
N SER A 63 2.53 18.21 -14.71
CA SER A 63 2.45 17.86 -13.29
C SER A 63 1.82 18.96 -12.42
N GLY A 64 1.84 20.21 -12.87
CA GLY A 64 1.25 21.37 -12.18
C GLY A 64 -0.15 21.74 -12.67
N ASP A 65 -0.62 21.16 -13.78
CA ASP A 65 -1.90 21.48 -14.40
C ASP A 65 -2.58 20.22 -14.95
N ASN A 66 -3.50 19.68 -14.18
CA ASN A 66 -4.24 18.46 -14.51
C ASN A 66 -5.23 18.60 -15.68
N SER A 67 -5.43 19.82 -16.18
CA SER A 67 -6.21 20.09 -17.38
C SER A 67 -5.38 19.91 -18.65
N LYS A 68 -4.05 19.80 -18.54
CA LYS A 68 -3.13 19.53 -19.65
C LYS A 68 -2.64 18.10 -19.61
N TYR A 69 -3.11 17.32 -20.57
CA TYR A 69 -2.78 15.90 -20.69
C TYR A 69 -2.85 15.42 -22.13
N CYS A 70 -2.13 14.35 -22.42
CA CYS A 70 -2.25 13.58 -23.65
C CYS A 70 -3.17 12.39 -23.40
N PHE A 71 -4.24 12.26 -24.18
CA PHE A 71 -5.13 11.10 -24.11
C PHE A 71 -4.97 10.23 -25.36
N TRP A 72 -4.88 8.92 -25.16
CA TRP A 72 -4.78 7.96 -26.23
C TRP A 72 -5.63 6.73 -25.92
N ILE A 73 -6.02 6.02 -26.98
CA ILE A 73 -6.63 4.70 -26.90
C ILE A 73 -5.67 3.66 -27.49
N ARG A 74 -5.95 2.38 -27.23
CA ARG A 74 -5.26 1.27 -27.90
C ARG A 74 -6.28 0.30 -28.52
N VAL A 75 -5.98 -0.16 -29.73
CA VAL A 75 -6.72 -1.23 -30.43
C VAL A 75 -5.68 -2.20 -30.99
N GLY A 76 -5.74 -3.47 -30.59
CA GLY A 76 -4.65 -4.42 -30.85
C GLY A 76 -3.32 -3.88 -30.32
N ASP A 77 -2.30 -3.75 -31.16
CA ASP A 77 -1.00 -3.15 -30.82
C ASP A 77 -0.86 -1.68 -31.20
N GLU A 78 -1.85 -1.10 -31.87
CA GLU A 78 -1.84 0.30 -32.26
C GLU A 78 -2.35 1.18 -31.12
N ARG A 79 -1.59 2.23 -30.79
CA ARG A 79 -2.05 3.35 -29.98
C ARG A 79 -2.41 4.52 -30.89
N MET A 80 -3.47 5.23 -30.53
CA MET A 80 -3.98 6.36 -31.29
C MET A 80 -4.20 7.54 -30.33
N LYS A 81 -3.58 8.69 -30.60
CA LYS A 81 -3.82 9.91 -29.81
C LYS A 81 -5.19 10.46 -30.18
N VAL A 82 -6.05 10.70 -29.20
CA VAL A 82 -7.38 11.29 -29.44
C VAL A 82 -7.24 12.80 -29.46
N VAL A 83 -7.67 13.44 -30.54
CA VAL A 83 -7.65 14.91 -30.70
C VAL A 83 -9.03 15.53 -30.57
N GLU A 84 -10.09 14.76 -30.84
CA GLU A 84 -11.48 15.17 -30.60
C GLU A 84 -12.28 13.95 -30.13
N ALA A 85 -13.25 14.16 -29.25
CA ALA A 85 -14.12 13.09 -28.73
C ALA A 85 -15.55 13.61 -28.55
N ASP A 86 -16.51 12.86 -29.08
CA ASP A 86 -17.92 12.94 -28.71
C ASP A 86 -18.26 11.71 -27.84
N PRO A 87 -18.25 11.87 -26.49
CA PRO A 87 -18.49 10.77 -25.57
C PRO A 87 -19.97 10.32 -25.52
N GLN A 88 -20.90 11.04 -26.16
CA GLN A 88 -22.29 10.62 -26.29
C GLN A 88 -22.52 9.79 -27.56
N ALA A 89 -21.93 10.22 -28.68
CA ALA A 89 -22.04 9.51 -29.95
C ALA A 89 -21.06 8.33 -30.07
N GLY A 90 -20.01 8.30 -29.24
CA GLY A 90 -18.93 7.32 -29.35
C GLY A 90 -18.06 7.57 -30.58
N GLU A 91 -17.90 8.83 -30.98
CA GLU A 91 -17.10 9.22 -32.15
C GLU A 91 -15.80 9.90 -31.71
N LEU A 92 -14.68 9.45 -32.26
CA LEU A 92 -13.35 9.97 -31.96
C LEU A 92 -12.66 10.40 -33.24
N THR A 93 -11.97 11.55 -33.20
CA THR A 93 -10.95 11.91 -34.18
C THR A 93 -9.58 11.62 -33.57
N VAL A 94 -8.73 10.90 -34.30
CA VAL A 94 -7.44 10.40 -33.79
C VAL A 94 -6.26 10.66 -34.72
N VAL A 95 -5.07 10.74 -34.13
CA VAL A 95 -3.78 10.57 -34.82
C VAL A 95 -3.39 9.09 -34.73
N ARG A 96 -3.30 8.43 -35.88
CA ARG A 96 -2.96 7.02 -36.03
C ARG A 96 -1.48 6.74 -35.78
N GLY A 97 -1.15 5.51 -35.39
CA GLY A 97 0.23 5.09 -35.17
C GLY A 97 0.99 5.93 -34.15
N PHE A 98 0.31 6.39 -33.09
CA PHE A 98 0.94 7.16 -32.04
C PHE A 98 1.93 6.25 -31.27
N GLU A 99 3.23 6.41 -31.53
CA GLU A 99 4.30 5.56 -30.97
C GLU A 99 4.16 4.05 -31.24
N SER A 100 3.46 3.73 -32.32
CA SER A 100 3.13 2.39 -32.79
C SER A 100 2.93 2.43 -34.32
N ALA A 101 2.82 1.28 -34.97
CA ALA A 101 2.45 1.25 -36.39
C ALA A 101 0.93 1.38 -36.53
N ALA A 102 0.46 2.18 -37.48
CA ALA A 102 -0.94 2.21 -37.84
C ALA A 102 -1.35 0.89 -38.52
N ALA A 103 -2.50 0.34 -38.15
CA ALA A 103 -2.97 -0.96 -38.66
C ALA A 103 -4.48 -0.92 -38.98
N ALA A 104 -4.93 -1.86 -39.83
CA ALA A 104 -6.36 -2.09 -39.99
C ALA A 104 -6.89 -2.93 -38.82
N HIS A 105 -8.11 -2.66 -38.38
CA HIS A 105 -8.79 -3.37 -37.30
C HIS A 105 -10.20 -3.73 -37.70
N GLU A 106 -10.66 -4.92 -37.29
CA GLU A 106 -12.01 -5.39 -37.57
C GLU A 106 -13.05 -4.75 -36.64
N ALA A 107 -14.31 -4.74 -37.07
CA ALA A 107 -15.42 -4.40 -36.19
C ALA A 107 -15.46 -5.34 -34.98
N GLY A 108 -15.83 -4.81 -33.82
CA GLY A 108 -15.85 -5.56 -32.56
C GLY A 108 -14.48 -5.68 -31.88
N ALA A 109 -13.38 -5.22 -32.49
CA ALA A 109 -12.07 -5.19 -31.81
C ALA A 109 -12.15 -4.35 -30.51
N MET A 110 -11.52 -4.84 -29.45
CA MET A 110 -11.52 -4.16 -28.15
C MET A 110 -10.77 -2.83 -28.22
N VAL A 111 -11.34 -1.83 -27.56
CA VAL A 111 -10.73 -0.51 -27.37
C VAL A 111 -10.37 -0.34 -25.91
N PHE A 112 -9.10 -0.09 -25.66
CA PHE A 112 -8.52 0.07 -24.34
C PHE A 112 -8.24 1.54 -24.03
N VAL A 113 -8.43 1.92 -22.77
CA VAL A 113 -8.12 3.26 -22.25
C VAL A 113 -7.10 3.21 -21.12
N PRO A 114 -6.28 4.25 -20.93
CA PRO A 114 -5.38 4.39 -19.78
C PRO A 114 -6.14 4.28 -18.46
N VAL A 115 -5.49 3.66 -17.47
CA VAL A 115 -6.01 3.56 -16.10
C VAL A 115 -5.29 4.56 -15.20
N TYR A 116 -6.08 5.27 -14.41
CA TYR A 116 -5.66 6.31 -13.48
C TYR A 116 -5.87 5.91 -12.02
N VAL A 117 -5.46 6.77 -11.09
CA VAL A 117 -5.65 6.55 -9.65
C VAL A 117 -6.71 7.53 -9.13
N GLY A 118 -7.87 7.03 -8.71
CA GLY A 118 -8.94 7.85 -8.15
C GLY A 118 -10.29 7.17 -8.04
N ASN A 119 -11.25 7.92 -7.52
CA ASN A 119 -12.66 7.53 -7.48
C ASN A 119 -13.56 8.77 -7.44
N ARG A 120 -14.27 9.06 -8.54
CA ARG A 120 -15.18 10.22 -8.64
C ARG A 120 -16.29 10.24 -7.60
N ASN A 121 -16.64 9.09 -7.03
CA ASN A 121 -17.67 8.95 -6.01
C ASN A 121 -17.12 9.11 -4.57
N ASP A 122 -15.80 9.31 -4.39
CA ASP A 122 -15.15 9.40 -3.09
C ASP A 122 -14.15 10.58 -3.00
N LEU A 123 -14.60 11.75 -3.46
CA LEU A 123 -13.74 12.95 -3.56
C LEU A 123 -13.20 13.48 -2.21
N ASN A 124 -13.84 13.11 -1.10
CA ASN A 124 -13.53 13.63 0.22
C ASN A 124 -12.57 12.76 1.03
N ASN A 125 -12.19 11.58 0.52
CA ASN A 125 -11.34 10.66 1.26
C ASN A 125 -9.88 11.14 1.28
N PRO A 126 -9.32 11.49 2.45
CA PRO A 126 -7.98 12.06 2.54
C PRO A 126 -6.86 11.05 2.26
N ARG A 127 -7.18 9.75 2.13
CA ARG A 127 -6.23 8.69 1.78
C ARG A 127 -6.18 8.40 0.27
N HIS A 128 -7.12 8.96 -0.51
CA HIS A 128 -7.20 8.75 -1.94
C HIS A 128 -6.76 10.01 -2.68
N SER A 129 -5.93 9.84 -3.71
CA SER A 129 -5.75 10.86 -4.74
C SER A 129 -6.83 10.66 -5.79
N ASN A 130 -7.42 11.75 -6.28
CA ASN A 130 -8.41 11.78 -7.32
C ASN A 130 -7.78 12.35 -8.60
N SER A 131 -6.98 11.48 -9.23
CA SER A 131 -5.88 11.82 -10.15
C SER A 131 -6.09 11.30 -11.57
N TRP A 132 -7.14 11.77 -12.24
CA TRP A 132 -7.46 11.45 -13.64
C TRP A 132 -7.61 12.76 -14.45
N PRO A 133 -7.76 12.70 -15.80
CA PRO A 133 -7.93 13.87 -16.64
C PRO A 133 -9.10 14.76 -16.18
N GLY A 134 -8.82 16.03 -15.87
CA GLY A 134 -9.84 16.96 -15.35
C GLY A 134 -10.37 16.65 -13.94
N GLY A 135 -9.75 15.72 -13.21
CA GLY A 135 -10.05 15.46 -11.80
C GLY A 135 -9.68 16.65 -10.88
N PRO A 136 -9.85 16.54 -9.56
CA PRO A 136 -9.52 17.63 -8.63
C PRO A 136 -8.05 17.72 -8.22
N ASP A 137 -7.25 16.65 -8.39
CA ASP A 137 -5.84 16.62 -7.94
C ASP A 137 -4.84 16.78 -9.12
N TYR A 138 -3.75 16.03 -9.18
CA TYR A 138 -2.79 15.99 -10.29
C TYR A 138 -2.94 14.67 -11.06
N LEU A 139 -2.41 14.55 -12.28
CA LEU A 139 -2.55 13.32 -13.06
C LEU A 139 -1.69 12.17 -12.49
N ARG A 140 -2.25 10.96 -12.37
CA ARG A 140 -1.50 9.75 -12.00
C ARG A 140 -1.94 8.54 -12.80
N TYR A 141 -0.97 7.86 -13.42
CA TYR A 141 -1.21 6.61 -14.12
C TYR A 141 -0.99 5.40 -13.20
N ALA A 142 -1.82 4.38 -13.40
CA ALA A 142 -1.45 3.01 -13.07
C ALA A 142 -0.49 2.46 -14.13
N LEU A 143 0.45 1.63 -13.69
CA LEU A 143 1.48 1.03 -14.54
C LEU A 143 1.29 -0.48 -14.59
N ASP A 144 1.42 -1.07 -15.77
CA ASP A 144 1.31 -2.50 -15.99
C ASP A 144 2.58 -3.20 -15.44
N PRO A 145 2.47 -4.06 -14.41
CA PRO A 145 3.63 -4.70 -13.80
C PRO A 145 4.36 -5.64 -14.76
N ALA A 146 3.66 -6.21 -15.75
CA ALA A 146 4.31 -7.04 -16.74
C ALA A 146 5.19 -6.21 -17.68
N ASN A 147 4.90 -4.94 -17.90
CA ASN A 147 5.59 -4.15 -18.92
C ASN A 147 7.07 -3.85 -18.55
N SER A 148 8.00 -4.07 -19.49
CA SER A 148 9.42 -3.80 -19.27
C SER A 148 9.72 -2.31 -19.05
N ASP A 149 8.92 -1.41 -19.62
CA ASP A 149 9.08 0.03 -19.44
C ASP A 149 8.69 0.44 -18.01
N THR A 150 7.74 -0.26 -17.38
CA THR A 150 7.46 -0.12 -15.94
C THR A 150 8.69 -0.47 -15.11
N GLN A 151 9.33 -1.60 -15.42
CA GLN A 151 10.53 -2.05 -14.72
C GLN A 151 11.69 -1.06 -14.87
N ARG A 152 11.91 -0.56 -16.09
CA ARG A 152 12.94 0.45 -16.40
C ARG A 152 12.69 1.75 -15.65
N TYR A 153 11.50 2.33 -15.78
CA TYR A 153 11.13 3.56 -15.08
C TYR A 153 11.36 3.46 -13.57
N LYS A 154 10.94 2.34 -12.95
CA LYS A 154 11.15 2.12 -11.51
C LYS A 154 12.61 1.92 -11.15
N ALA A 155 13.34 1.15 -11.94
CA ALA A 155 14.76 0.92 -11.73
C ALA A 155 15.57 2.22 -11.82
N ASP A 156 15.25 3.10 -12.77
CA ASP A 156 15.95 4.38 -12.93
C ASP A 156 15.75 5.28 -11.71
N LEU A 157 14.51 5.41 -11.22
CA LEU A 157 14.21 6.16 -9.99
C LEU A 157 14.96 5.59 -8.77
N ILE A 158 15.00 4.27 -8.63
CA ILE A 158 15.69 3.61 -7.50
C ILE A 158 17.21 3.78 -7.63
N ALA A 159 17.76 3.66 -8.83
CA ALA A 159 19.17 3.84 -9.09
C ALA A 159 19.61 5.29 -8.80
N GLU A 160 18.80 6.28 -9.15
CA GLU A 160 19.03 7.68 -8.79
C GLU A 160 19.06 7.89 -7.27
N LEU A 161 18.09 7.33 -6.54
CA LEU A 161 18.09 7.39 -5.08
C LEU A 161 19.36 6.74 -4.50
N MET A 162 19.74 5.56 -4.96
CA MET A 162 20.93 4.87 -4.47
C MET A 162 22.24 5.62 -4.76
N LYS A 163 22.33 6.34 -5.89
CA LYS A 163 23.48 7.21 -6.21
C LYS A 163 23.63 8.38 -5.23
N THR A 164 22.56 8.75 -4.51
CA THR A 164 22.59 9.79 -3.47
C THR A 164 22.89 9.27 -2.07
N GLY A 165 23.16 7.97 -1.93
CA GLY A 165 23.61 7.35 -0.67
C GLY A 165 22.58 6.45 0.02
N TYR A 166 21.38 6.29 -0.55
CA TYR A 166 20.39 5.33 -0.04
C TYR A 166 20.74 3.88 -0.43
N ASP A 167 20.24 2.91 0.32
CA ASP A 167 20.44 1.48 0.03
C ASP A 167 19.39 0.86 -0.88
N GLY A 168 18.29 1.58 -1.12
CA GLY A 168 17.21 1.13 -1.97
C GLY A 168 15.98 2.01 -1.82
N ALA A 169 14.79 1.40 -1.85
CA ALA A 169 13.55 2.17 -1.90
C ALA A 169 12.41 1.53 -1.10
N TRP A 170 11.55 2.42 -0.59
CA TRP A 170 10.25 2.08 -0.01
C TRP A 170 9.14 2.21 -1.06
N LEU A 171 8.53 1.08 -1.41
CA LEU A 171 7.48 0.96 -2.41
C LEU A 171 6.11 1.21 -1.75
N ASP A 172 5.74 2.48 -1.65
CA ASP A 172 4.43 2.87 -1.12
C ASP A 172 3.25 2.50 -2.04
N THR A 173 2.07 2.18 -1.48
CA THR A 173 0.84 1.69 -2.13
C THR A 173 1.03 0.41 -2.96
N PHE A 174 1.88 -0.50 -2.49
CA PHE A 174 2.26 -1.71 -3.23
C PHE A 174 1.43 -2.89 -2.74
N GLN A 175 0.53 -3.41 -3.56
CA GLN A 175 -0.31 -4.55 -3.18
C GLN A 175 -0.63 -5.42 -4.39
N VAL A 176 -0.90 -6.71 -4.13
CA VAL A 176 -1.52 -7.57 -5.15
C VAL A 176 -2.97 -7.12 -5.35
N GLY A 177 -3.34 -6.88 -6.60
CA GLY A 177 -4.67 -6.44 -7.00
C GLY A 177 -4.75 -4.94 -7.26
N THR A 178 -5.96 -4.39 -7.17
CA THR A 178 -6.25 -3.02 -7.57
C THR A 178 -6.42 -2.10 -6.36
N TYR A 179 -5.72 -0.96 -6.35
CA TYR A 179 -5.86 0.10 -5.35
C TYR A 179 -6.38 1.37 -6.01
N ASN A 180 -7.58 1.81 -5.60
CA ASN A 180 -8.15 3.12 -5.97
C ASN A 180 -7.96 3.46 -7.46
N LEU A 181 -8.36 2.56 -8.36
CA LEU A 181 -8.19 2.75 -9.80
C LEU A 181 -9.43 3.35 -10.41
N CYS A 182 -9.22 4.18 -11.43
CA CYS A 182 -10.31 4.66 -12.25
C CYS A 182 -10.00 4.74 -13.74
N ASP A 183 -11.06 4.81 -14.51
CA ASP A 183 -11.02 5.15 -15.92
C ASP A 183 -10.77 6.67 -16.11
N PRO A 184 -10.69 7.16 -17.35
CA PRO A 184 -10.49 8.58 -17.63
C PRO A 184 -11.57 9.52 -17.07
N LEU A 185 -12.78 9.02 -16.78
CA LEU A 185 -13.88 9.81 -16.19
C LEU A 185 -13.91 9.73 -14.65
N GLY A 186 -12.99 8.99 -14.04
CA GLY A 186 -12.96 8.76 -12.61
C GLY A 186 -13.89 7.62 -12.14
N ASN A 187 -14.49 6.83 -13.04
CA ASN A 187 -15.24 5.63 -12.65
C ASN A 187 -14.29 4.55 -12.15
N ARG A 188 -14.70 3.83 -11.11
CA ARG A 188 -13.89 2.76 -10.53
C ARG A 188 -13.61 1.65 -11.54
N VAL A 189 -12.34 1.26 -11.64
CA VAL A 189 -11.87 0.12 -12.44
C VAL A 189 -11.45 -1.02 -11.51
N ALA A 190 -11.82 -2.25 -11.84
CA ALA A 190 -11.57 -3.42 -11.00
C ALA A 190 -10.31 -4.22 -11.38
N TYR A 191 -9.79 -4.05 -12.60
CA TYR A 191 -8.69 -4.84 -13.17
C TYR A 191 -7.93 -4.04 -14.23
N TYR A 192 -6.75 -4.52 -14.63
CA TYR A 192 -6.08 -4.10 -15.87
C TYR A 192 -6.12 -5.24 -16.89
N TRP A 193 -5.84 -4.92 -18.15
CA TRP A 193 -5.63 -5.89 -19.22
C TRP A 193 -4.17 -6.36 -19.28
N ASP A 194 -3.95 -7.67 -19.29
CA ASP A 194 -2.68 -8.30 -19.62
C ASP A 194 -2.60 -8.49 -21.14
N PHE A 195 -1.83 -7.64 -21.81
CA PHE A 195 -1.65 -7.72 -23.26
C PHE A 195 -0.78 -8.91 -23.71
N ARG A 196 0.01 -9.54 -22.82
CA ARG A 196 0.82 -10.71 -23.17
C ARG A 196 -0.05 -11.95 -23.30
N ALA A 197 -1.00 -12.08 -22.39
CA ALA A 197 -1.93 -13.20 -22.37
C ALA A 197 -3.30 -12.87 -22.99
N ASN A 198 -3.48 -11.62 -23.45
CA ASN A 198 -4.69 -11.09 -24.05
C ASN A 198 -5.97 -11.36 -23.23
N GLN A 199 -5.93 -11.01 -21.94
CA GLN A 199 -7.06 -11.17 -21.02
C GLN A 199 -6.93 -10.23 -19.82
N ARG A 200 -7.98 -10.11 -19.00
CA ARG A 200 -7.92 -9.37 -17.73
C ARG A 200 -7.02 -10.09 -16.73
N TYR A 201 -6.25 -9.34 -15.94
CA TYR A 201 -5.49 -9.94 -14.84
C TYR A 201 -6.43 -10.57 -13.81
N ASP A 202 -6.14 -11.82 -13.45
CA ASP A 202 -6.57 -12.40 -12.19
C ASP A 202 -5.49 -12.21 -11.12
N LEU A 203 -5.78 -12.66 -9.90
CA LEU A 203 -4.90 -12.51 -8.76
C LEU A 203 -3.55 -13.24 -8.94
N GLU A 204 -3.58 -14.43 -9.53
CA GLU A 204 -2.38 -15.27 -9.71
C GLU A 204 -1.44 -14.64 -10.73
N ARG A 205 -1.97 -14.23 -11.89
CA ARG A 205 -1.20 -13.56 -12.94
C ARG A 205 -0.68 -12.21 -12.50
N MET A 206 -1.48 -11.44 -11.76
CA MET A 206 -1.00 -10.19 -11.15
C MET A 206 0.16 -10.44 -10.20
N THR A 207 0.06 -11.46 -9.34
CA THR A 207 1.15 -11.84 -8.42
C THR A 207 2.42 -12.20 -9.20
N ALA A 208 2.31 -13.05 -10.22
CA ALA A 208 3.44 -13.46 -11.05
C ALA A 208 4.09 -12.28 -11.78
N ALA A 209 3.28 -11.40 -12.39
CA ALA A 209 3.77 -10.20 -13.07
C ALA A 209 4.51 -9.25 -12.12
N ILE A 210 4.02 -9.07 -10.88
CA ILE A 210 4.70 -8.26 -9.87
C ILE A 210 6.02 -8.91 -9.42
N GLN A 211 6.07 -10.24 -9.25
CA GLN A 211 7.33 -10.93 -8.95
C GLN A 211 8.37 -10.72 -10.05
N ASP A 212 7.97 -10.86 -11.32
CA ASP A 212 8.86 -10.61 -12.46
C ASP A 212 9.30 -9.16 -12.54
N MET A 213 8.39 -8.22 -12.23
CA MET A 213 8.72 -6.81 -12.11
C MET A 213 9.80 -6.54 -11.06
N LEU A 214 9.67 -7.12 -9.86
CA LEU A 214 10.65 -6.96 -8.78
C LEU A 214 12.04 -7.50 -9.17
N ARG A 215 12.08 -8.70 -9.78
CA ARG A 215 13.33 -9.28 -10.28
C ARG A 215 13.97 -8.42 -11.36
N GLY A 216 13.17 -7.94 -12.32
CA GLY A 216 13.64 -7.04 -13.37
C GLY A 216 14.19 -5.72 -12.83
N ILE A 217 13.49 -5.10 -11.87
CA ILE A 217 13.96 -3.88 -11.19
C ILE A 217 15.31 -4.12 -10.51
N ARG A 218 15.45 -5.19 -9.71
CA ARG A 218 16.72 -5.51 -9.03
C ARG A 218 17.86 -5.67 -10.02
N GLN A 219 17.63 -6.40 -11.11
CA GLN A 219 18.64 -6.62 -12.14
C GLN A 219 19.07 -5.31 -12.81
N LEU A 220 18.12 -4.48 -13.23
CA LEU A 220 18.40 -3.19 -13.88
C LEU A 220 19.12 -2.23 -12.95
N VAL A 221 18.72 -2.15 -11.68
CA VAL A 221 19.41 -1.34 -10.67
C VAL A 221 20.84 -1.84 -10.47
N LYS A 222 21.04 -3.15 -10.29
CA LYS A 222 22.38 -3.75 -10.13
C LYS A 222 23.30 -3.45 -11.31
N GLN A 223 22.78 -3.45 -12.53
CA GLN A 223 23.53 -3.06 -13.72
C GLN A 223 23.92 -1.57 -13.70
N SER A 224 23.05 -0.71 -13.17
CA SER A 224 23.25 0.74 -13.12
C SER A 224 24.18 1.20 -11.98
N VAL A 225 24.12 0.56 -10.81
CA VAL A 225 24.85 0.99 -9.60
C VAL A 225 25.82 -0.04 -9.02
N GLY A 226 25.94 -1.22 -9.63
CA GLY A 226 26.89 -2.27 -9.24
C GLY A 226 26.48 -3.16 -8.06
N ARG A 227 25.30 -2.92 -7.46
CA ARG A 227 24.75 -3.70 -6.34
C ARG A 227 23.23 -3.74 -6.38
N GLU A 228 22.64 -4.75 -5.75
CA GLU A 228 21.18 -4.87 -5.67
C GLU A 228 20.57 -3.85 -4.69
N PRO A 229 19.37 -3.33 -4.97
CA PRO A 229 18.65 -2.45 -4.05
C PRO A 229 18.03 -3.25 -2.90
N TYR A 230 17.93 -2.60 -1.74
CA TYR A 230 17.01 -3.02 -0.68
C TYR A 230 15.58 -2.55 -1.02
N LEU A 231 14.65 -3.47 -1.26
CA LEU A 231 13.27 -3.19 -1.63
C LEU A 231 12.33 -3.55 -0.49
N ALA A 232 11.82 -2.53 0.20
CA ALA A 232 10.72 -2.67 1.16
C ALA A 232 9.43 -2.16 0.54
N ALA A 233 8.29 -2.73 0.91
CA ALA A 233 6.98 -2.31 0.41
C ALA A 233 6.00 -1.98 1.54
N ASN A 234 4.98 -1.19 1.18
CA ASN A 234 3.88 -0.83 2.06
C ASN A 234 2.57 -1.51 1.65
N SER A 235 1.66 -1.71 2.60
CA SER A 235 0.29 -2.18 2.38
C SER A 235 0.11 -3.70 2.17
N VAL A 236 0.85 -4.54 2.92
CA VAL A 236 0.52 -5.98 2.97
C VAL A 236 -0.75 -6.25 3.77
N SER A 237 -1.13 -5.33 4.66
CA SER A 237 -2.37 -5.38 5.44
C SER A 237 -3.59 -5.55 4.52
N GLY A 238 -4.23 -6.72 4.60
CA GLY A 238 -5.40 -7.05 3.78
C GLY A 238 -5.09 -7.68 2.40
N SER A 239 -3.83 -7.71 1.96
CA SER A 239 -3.39 -8.42 0.76
C SER A 239 -2.55 -9.66 1.07
N TYR A 240 -2.10 -9.83 2.32
CA TYR A 240 -1.27 -10.96 2.78
C TYR A 240 -1.76 -12.34 2.27
N ASP A 241 -3.00 -12.72 2.62
CA ASP A 241 -3.62 -13.99 2.21
C ASP A 241 -4.01 -14.04 0.73
N ARG A 242 -3.99 -12.89 0.05
CA ARG A 242 -4.36 -12.71 -1.36
C ARG A 242 -3.13 -12.59 -2.26
N GLY A 243 -2.05 -13.28 -1.90
CA GLY A 243 -0.80 -13.30 -2.67
C GLY A 243 0.24 -12.27 -2.22
N GLY A 244 -0.07 -11.36 -1.30
CA GLY A 244 0.90 -10.41 -0.75
C GLY A 244 2.11 -11.10 -0.11
N LYS A 245 1.89 -12.21 0.61
CA LYS A 245 2.97 -13.02 1.18
C LYS A 245 3.90 -13.61 0.12
N ASN A 246 3.41 -13.82 -1.11
CA ASN A 246 4.20 -14.37 -2.21
C ASN A 246 5.12 -13.33 -2.85
N LEU A 247 5.06 -12.06 -2.43
CA LEU A 247 5.97 -11.01 -2.88
C LEU A 247 7.15 -10.82 -1.94
N MET A 248 7.20 -11.53 -0.81
CA MET A 248 8.28 -11.47 0.17
C MET A 248 9.36 -12.48 -0.21
N SER A 249 10.63 -12.08 -0.05
CA SER A 249 11.74 -12.98 -0.34
C SER A 249 11.88 -14.04 0.75
N ASP A 250 12.19 -15.26 0.33
CA ASP A 250 12.63 -16.36 1.20
C ASP A 250 13.64 -17.24 0.46
N ALA A 251 14.09 -18.33 1.10
CA ALA A 251 15.06 -19.25 0.50
C ALA A 251 14.57 -19.92 -0.81
N SER A 252 13.26 -20.15 -0.95
CA SER A 252 12.62 -20.72 -2.15
C SER A 252 12.27 -19.67 -3.21
N ARG A 253 12.12 -18.40 -2.80
CA ARG A 253 11.71 -17.27 -3.63
C ARG A 253 12.68 -16.09 -3.44
N PRO A 254 13.93 -16.20 -3.89
CA PRO A 254 14.88 -15.12 -3.75
C PRO A 254 14.52 -13.94 -4.66
N ASN A 255 15.12 -12.78 -4.37
CA ASN A 255 15.10 -11.57 -5.21
C ASN A 255 13.72 -10.94 -5.39
N LEU A 256 12.88 -10.95 -4.34
CA LEU A 256 11.59 -10.24 -4.29
C LEU A 256 11.68 -9.03 -3.35
N LEU A 257 10.74 -8.84 -2.42
CA LEU A 257 10.85 -7.80 -1.38
C LEU A 257 11.75 -8.27 -0.23
N ASP A 258 12.59 -7.38 0.29
CA ASP A 258 13.39 -7.63 1.49
C ASP A 258 12.60 -7.35 2.78
N GLY A 259 11.45 -6.69 2.67
CA GLY A 259 10.55 -6.46 3.79
C GLY A 259 9.19 -5.94 3.34
N TYR A 260 8.13 -6.28 4.08
CA TYR A 260 6.78 -5.83 3.76
C TYR A 260 6.05 -5.32 5.00
N CYS A 261 5.46 -4.13 4.88
CA CYS A 261 4.84 -3.41 5.98
C CYS A 261 3.35 -3.73 6.18
N PHE A 262 3.03 -4.16 7.40
CA PHE A 262 1.68 -4.22 7.93
C PHE A 262 1.32 -2.85 8.50
N GLU A 263 0.56 -2.06 7.75
CA GLU A 263 0.00 -0.77 8.21
C GLU A 263 -1.23 -0.96 9.09
N ASP A 264 -1.44 0.03 9.96
CA ASP A 264 -2.53 0.04 10.93
C ASP A 264 -2.55 -1.30 11.71
N SER A 265 -1.37 -1.79 12.13
CA SER A 265 -1.25 -3.12 12.75
C SER A 265 -2.08 -3.21 14.02
N TYR A 266 -2.00 -2.17 14.85
CA TYR A 266 -2.62 -2.14 16.18
C TYR A 266 -3.49 -0.90 16.39
N LEU A 267 -3.15 0.20 15.73
CA LEU A 267 -3.83 1.49 15.85
C LEU A 267 -4.43 1.91 14.52
N ARG A 268 -5.58 2.57 14.57
CA ARG A 268 -6.21 3.27 13.44
C ARG A 268 -6.41 4.74 13.79
N PRO A 269 -6.27 5.66 12.82
CA PRO A 269 -6.68 7.03 13.03
C PRO A 269 -8.21 7.10 13.09
N ILE A 270 -8.74 7.85 14.04
CA ILE A 270 -10.11 8.34 14.04
C ILE A 270 -10.08 9.64 13.23
N LEU A 271 -10.33 9.53 11.94
CA LEU A 271 -10.43 10.71 11.09
C LEU A 271 -11.78 11.37 11.37
N GLY A 272 -11.76 12.51 12.07
CA GLY A 272 -12.92 13.39 12.14
C GLY A 272 -13.37 13.80 10.73
N ARG A 273 -14.66 14.14 10.56
CA ARG A 273 -15.11 14.79 9.31
C ARG A 273 -14.20 16.00 9.07
N ARG A 274 -13.58 16.09 7.89
CA ARG A 274 -12.94 17.34 7.46
C ARG A 274 -13.99 18.44 7.60
N GLU A 275 -13.74 19.43 8.43
CA GLU A 275 -14.51 20.67 8.34
C GLU A 275 -14.28 21.23 6.92
N PRO A 276 -15.34 21.53 6.15
CA PRO A 276 -15.19 22.15 4.86
C PRO A 276 -14.34 23.43 4.98
N GLY A 277 -13.19 23.49 4.30
CA GLY A 277 -12.29 24.64 4.32
C GLY A 277 -11.03 24.50 5.20
N ALA A 278 -10.92 23.48 6.05
CA ALA A 278 -9.72 23.23 6.84
C ALA A 278 -8.61 22.53 6.02
N ARG A 279 -8.05 23.24 5.01
CA ARG A 279 -6.81 22.79 4.36
C ARG A 279 -5.67 22.85 5.39
N GLY A 280 -5.15 21.69 5.80
CA GLY A 280 -3.84 21.60 6.49
C GLY A 280 -3.84 21.34 7.99
N ARG A 281 -4.98 21.12 8.65
CA ARG A 281 -5.02 20.64 10.05
C ARG A 281 -5.74 19.30 10.14
N LEU A 282 -4.98 18.21 10.09
CA LEU A 282 -5.49 16.90 10.48
C LEU A 282 -5.53 16.89 12.02
N ASN A 283 -6.72 16.90 12.62
CA ASN A 283 -6.87 16.57 14.04
C ASN A 283 -6.99 15.05 14.14
N ALA A 284 -5.86 14.35 14.11
CA ALA A 284 -5.84 12.90 14.25
C ALA A 284 -5.91 12.53 15.74
N SER A 285 -6.99 11.88 16.14
CA SER A 285 -6.95 10.99 17.30
C SER A 285 -6.74 9.55 16.82
N PHE A 286 -6.28 8.68 17.70
CA PHE A 286 -6.03 7.28 17.40
C PHE A 286 -6.76 6.39 18.38
N ASP A 287 -7.22 5.25 17.85
CA ASP A 287 -7.81 4.18 18.62
C ASP A 287 -7.17 2.86 18.25
N VAL A 288 -7.39 1.85 19.08
CA VAL A 288 -7.03 0.47 18.75
C VAL A 288 -7.87 -0.01 17.56
N VAL A 289 -7.30 -0.90 16.74
CA VAL A 289 -8.05 -1.55 15.66
C VAL A 289 -9.07 -2.54 16.24
N PRO A 290 -10.24 -2.73 15.61
CA PRO A 290 -11.25 -3.68 16.09
C PRO A 290 -10.70 -5.12 16.21
N GLU A 291 -11.21 -5.89 17.19
CA GLU A 291 -10.75 -7.26 17.49
C GLU A 291 -10.49 -8.12 16.24
N ALA A 292 -11.47 -8.23 15.34
CA ALA A 292 -11.33 -9.08 14.15
C ALA A 292 -10.15 -8.66 13.25
N ARG A 293 -9.88 -7.35 13.12
CA ARG A 293 -8.72 -6.84 12.36
C ARG A 293 -7.43 -7.05 13.14
N TRP A 294 -7.46 -6.83 14.46
CA TRP A 294 -6.30 -7.02 15.34
C TRP A 294 -5.82 -8.47 15.32
N LEU A 295 -6.71 -9.43 15.57
CA LEU A 295 -6.40 -10.87 15.55
C LEU A 295 -5.88 -11.32 14.18
N LYS A 296 -6.50 -10.84 13.10
CA LYS A 296 -6.04 -11.13 11.74
C LYS A 296 -4.62 -10.59 11.51
N ASN A 297 -4.35 -9.34 11.88
CA ASN A 297 -3.03 -8.75 11.76
C ASN A 297 -1.98 -9.55 12.56
N LEU A 298 -2.28 -9.88 13.82
CA LEU A 298 -1.38 -10.68 14.67
C LEU A 298 -1.10 -12.07 14.08
N THR A 299 -2.15 -12.73 13.59
CA THR A 299 -2.02 -14.05 12.95
C THR A 299 -1.11 -13.96 11.73
N ASN A 300 -1.31 -12.98 10.86
CA ASN A 300 -0.52 -12.82 9.63
C ASN A 300 0.94 -12.41 9.94
N GLN A 301 1.16 -11.56 10.94
CA GLN A 301 2.51 -11.18 11.36
C GLN A 301 3.28 -12.36 11.97
N ARG A 302 2.58 -13.19 12.74
CA ARG A 302 3.16 -14.41 13.30
C ARG A 302 3.46 -15.45 12.23
N ASP A 303 2.55 -15.61 11.27
CA ASP A 303 2.76 -16.44 10.08
C ASP A 303 4.03 -16.00 9.34
N CYS A 304 4.19 -14.69 9.07
CA CYS A 304 5.45 -14.14 8.53
C CYS A 304 6.67 -14.54 9.35
N ALA A 305 6.61 -14.35 10.68
CA ALA A 305 7.74 -14.62 11.55
C ALA A 305 8.17 -16.11 11.51
N ARG A 306 7.19 -17.02 11.53
CA ARG A 306 7.40 -18.48 11.43
C ARG A 306 7.92 -18.92 10.07
N ASP A 307 7.42 -18.31 9.00
CA ASP A 307 7.83 -18.60 7.62
C ASP A 307 9.20 -17.98 7.28
N GLY A 308 9.85 -17.29 8.21
CA GLY A 308 11.14 -16.65 7.98
C GLY A 308 11.06 -15.39 7.12
N LEU A 309 9.87 -14.82 6.96
CA LEU A 309 9.61 -13.63 6.14
C LEU A 309 9.87 -12.35 6.94
N THR A 310 10.50 -11.37 6.29
CA THR A 310 10.77 -10.07 6.91
C THR A 310 9.58 -9.14 6.83
N ALA A 311 9.03 -8.74 7.97
CA ALA A 311 7.90 -7.81 8.02
C ALA A 311 8.13 -6.60 8.93
N TYR A 312 7.52 -5.48 8.57
CA TYR A 312 7.48 -4.27 9.39
C TYR A 312 6.08 -4.09 9.96
N CYS A 313 5.92 -4.32 11.25
CA CYS A 313 4.64 -4.20 11.95
C CYS A 313 4.46 -2.76 12.42
N MET A 314 4.05 -1.87 11.51
CA MET A 314 3.83 -0.45 11.82
C MET A 314 2.63 -0.30 12.75
N ILE A 315 2.81 0.41 13.88
CA ILE A 315 1.75 0.53 14.89
C ILE A 315 0.47 1.18 14.34
N GLY A 316 0.59 2.10 13.40
CA GLY A 316 -0.50 2.81 12.74
C GLY A 316 -0.31 2.89 11.23
N PRO A 317 -0.94 3.86 10.54
CA PRO A 317 -0.71 4.09 9.11
C PRO A 317 0.76 4.40 8.85
N ALA A 318 1.32 3.98 7.72
CA ALA A 318 2.61 4.51 7.29
C ALA A 318 2.44 5.90 6.64
N GLY A 319 3.52 6.69 6.62
CA GLY A 319 3.52 8.04 6.05
C GLY A 319 3.15 9.14 7.04
N TYR A 320 2.69 10.29 6.54
CA TYR A 320 2.59 11.52 7.33
C TYR A 320 1.61 11.43 8.51
N VAL A 321 0.56 10.60 8.41
CA VAL A 321 -0.42 10.43 9.50
C VAL A 321 0.23 9.78 10.72
N ALA A 322 1.25 8.93 10.52
CA ALA A 322 2.00 8.30 11.61
C ALA A 322 2.62 9.32 12.57
N ALA A 323 3.02 10.50 12.07
CA ALA A 323 3.68 11.53 12.88
C ALA A 323 2.78 12.12 13.98
N TYR A 324 1.47 11.91 13.90
CA TYR A 324 0.53 12.30 14.94
C TYR A 324 0.46 11.30 16.10
N ILE A 325 1.08 10.12 15.97
CA ILE A 325 1.24 9.17 17.07
C ILE A 325 2.47 9.56 17.89
N ASN A 326 2.27 10.48 18.83
CA ASN A 326 3.34 11.03 19.66
C ASN A 326 2.86 11.32 21.09
N ASP A 327 3.80 11.70 21.95
CA ASP A 327 3.63 11.97 23.38
C ASP A 327 2.66 13.11 23.72
N SER A 328 2.18 13.87 22.74
CA SER A 328 1.10 14.85 22.96
C SER A 328 -0.31 14.22 22.97
N LEU A 329 -0.46 12.97 22.53
CA LEU A 329 -1.75 12.27 22.60
C LEU A 329 -2.11 11.97 24.07
N PRO A 330 -3.34 12.30 24.53
CA PRO A 330 -3.75 12.05 25.92
C PRO A 330 -3.66 10.59 26.35
N ASN A 331 -3.74 9.66 25.40
CA ASN A 331 -3.67 8.22 25.62
C ASN A 331 -2.40 7.59 25.03
N TYR A 332 -1.34 8.37 24.77
CA TYR A 332 -0.12 7.90 24.12
C TYR A 332 0.47 6.64 24.77
N ASP A 333 0.74 6.69 26.08
CA ASP A 333 1.38 5.57 26.79
C ASP A 333 0.55 4.30 26.72
N ARG A 334 -0.77 4.40 26.86
CA ARG A 334 -1.71 3.28 26.68
C ARG A 334 -1.61 2.70 25.27
N LEU A 335 -1.63 3.55 24.24
CA LEU A 335 -1.58 3.11 22.84
C LEU A 335 -0.23 2.43 22.49
N ILE A 336 0.87 2.97 23.00
CA ILE A 336 2.21 2.40 22.82
C ILE A 336 2.33 1.06 23.55
N ARG A 337 1.87 0.97 24.81
CA ARG A 337 1.85 -0.26 25.58
C ARG A 337 1.03 -1.34 24.88
N PHE A 338 -0.19 -1.02 24.46
CA PHE A 338 -1.04 -1.92 23.70
C PHE A 338 -0.35 -2.40 22.41
N SER A 339 0.25 -1.49 21.66
CA SER A 339 0.93 -1.82 20.39
C SER A 339 2.15 -2.71 20.60
N TRP A 340 2.98 -2.40 21.60
CA TRP A 340 4.18 -3.17 21.90
C TRP A 340 3.84 -4.57 22.41
N CYS A 341 2.92 -4.69 23.36
CA CYS A 341 2.46 -5.99 23.84
C CYS A 341 1.81 -6.80 22.71
N SER A 342 1.00 -6.18 21.85
CA SER A 342 0.44 -6.83 20.66
C SER A 342 1.53 -7.38 19.75
N PHE A 343 2.57 -6.59 19.45
CA PHE A 343 3.71 -7.05 18.66
C PHE A 343 4.39 -8.27 19.30
N LEU A 344 4.63 -8.25 20.62
CA LEU A 344 5.21 -9.36 21.35
C LEU A 344 4.34 -10.64 21.29
N LEU A 345 3.03 -10.55 21.08
CA LEU A 345 2.20 -11.74 20.84
C LEU A 345 2.52 -12.44 19.50
N ALA A 346 3.09 -11.72 18.52
CA ALA A 346 3.40 -12.24 17.19
C ALA A 346 4.88 -12.63 16.97
N VAL A 347 5.83 -12.12 17.78
CA VAL A 347 7.27 -12.39 17.56
C VAL A 347 7.65 -13.87 17.71
N THR A 348 8.67 -14.31 16.99
CA THR A 348 9.33 -15.61 17.18
C THR A 348 10.79 -15.41 17.59
N LYS A 349 11.49 -16.50 17.94
CA LYS A 349 12.89 -16.46 18.39
C LYS A 349 13.85 -16.01 17.29
N GLU A 350 13.45 -16.19 16.03
CA GLU A 350 14.21 -15.83 14.84
C GLU A 350 14.20 -14.32 14.57
N LYS A 351 13.25 -13.58 15.17
CA LYS A 351 13.19 -12.10 15.14
C LYS A 351 13.15 -11.50 13.72
N ASN A 352 12.45 -12.17 12.80
CA ASN A 352 12.33 -11.73 11.41
C ASN A 352 11.33 -10.58 11.20
N ILE A 353 10.47 -10.30 12.19
CA ILE A 353 9.54 -9.17 12.16
C ILE A 353 10.04 -8.03 13.04
N GLN A 354 9.75 -6.79 12.65
CA GLN A 354 10.22 -5.58 13.32
C GLN A 354 9.05 -4.73 13.80
N PHE A 355 9.19 -4.15 14.99
CA PHE A 355 8.23 -3.19 15.50
C PHE A 355 8.43 -1.83 14.85
N GLY A 356 7.39 -1.33 14.17
CA GLY A 356 7.47 -0.09 13.41
C GLY A 356 6.87 1.10 14.14
N LEU A 357 7.70 2.09 14.49
CA LEU A 357 7.27 3.38 15.04
C LEU A 357 7.42 4.50 14.00
N PRO A 358 6.60 5.58 14.10
CA PRO A 358 6.82 6.77 13.30
C PRO A 358 8.19 7.38 13.62
N LEU A 359 8.89 7.82 12.58
CA LEU A 359 10.11 8.59 12.76
C LEU A 359 9.75 9.98 13.29
N MET A 360 9.97 10.20 14.59
CA MET A 360 9.76 11.50 15.22
C MET A 360 11.08 12.25 15.28
N ILE A 361 11.14 13.35 14.52
CA ILE A 361 12.28 14.27 14.53
C ILE A 361 11.97 15.40 15.50
N GLU A 362 12.78 15.52 16.55
CA GLU A 362 12.70 16.64 17.47
C GLU A 362 13.72 17.71 17.08
N ARG A 363 13.24 18.95 16.96
CA ARG A 363 14.11 20.11 16.74
C ARG A 363 14.36 20.82 18.07
N GLN A 364 15.39 20.38 18.78
CA GLN A 364 15.86 21.04 20.00
C GLN A 364 16.95 22.08 19.64
N GLY A 365 16.58 23.36 19.60
CA GLY A 365 17.52 24.44 19.26
C GLY A 365 18.07 24.34 17.82
N LYS A 366 19.41 24.35 17.67
CA LYS A 366 20.11 24.21 16.36
C LYS A 366 20.24 22.75 15.87
N GLY A 367 19.84 21.77 16.67
CA GLY A 367 19.97 20.34 16.35
C GLY A 367 18.65 19.72 15.89
N VAL A 368 18.78 18.71 15.03
CA VAL A 368 17.71 17.80 14.58
C VAL A 368 18.08 16.43 15.12
N GLY A 369 17.24 15.83 15.97
CA GLY A 369 17.50 14.52 16.58
C GLY A 369 16.30 13.58 16.48
N PHE A 370 16.54 12.28 16.64
CA PHE A 370 15.46 11.29 16.73
C PHE A 370 14.94 11.21 18.16
N LYS A 371 13.62 11.13 18.35
CA LYS A 371 13.08 10.78 19.66
C LYS A 371 13.52 9.36 20.04
N PRO A 372 13.93 9.13 21.30
CA PRO A 372 14.26 7.79 21.76
C PRO A 372 13.03 6.88 21.72
N LEU A 373 13.26 5.57 21.55
CA LEU A 373 12.19 4.58 21.66
C LEU A 373 11.52 4.65 23.04
N PRO A 374 10.20 4.46 23.14
CA PRO A 374 9.50 4.35 24.42
C PRO A 374 10.16 3.35 25.36
N ALA A 375 10.18 3.62 26.66
CA ALA A 375 10.90 2.81 27.64
C ALA A 375 10.45 1.33 27.64
N ILE A 376 9.16 1.07 27.42
CA ILE A 376 8.60 -0.29 27.35
C ILE A 376 9.22 -1.14 26.23
N CYS A 377 9.67 -0.53 25.13
CA CYS A 377 10.36 -1.23 24.03
C CYS A 377 11.75 -1.76 24.42
N ARG A 378 12.26 -1.38 25.60
CA ARG A 378 13.55 -1.80 26.16
C ARG A 378 13.40 -2.75 27.35
N ALA A 379 12.18 -3.16 27.68
CA ALA A 379 11.94 -4.09 28.77
C ALA A 379 12.68 -5.43 28.50
N PRO A 380 13.44 -5.97 29.47
CA PRO A 380 14.24 -7.19 29.32
C PRO A 380 13.38 -8.47 29.39
N ILE A 381 12.29 -8.51 28.61
CA ILE A 381 11.25 -9.56 28.63
C ILE A 381 11.80 -10.95 28.24
N GLY A 382 12.88 -10.98 27.45
CA GLY A 382 13.54 -12.21 27.00
C GLY A 382 12.91 -12.81 25.74
N GLU A 383 13.04 -14.12 25.57
CA GLU A 383 12.55 -14.85 24.39
C GLU A 383 11.16 -15.45 24.63
N PRO A 384 10.29 -15.54 23.60
CA PRO A 384 9.00 -16.21 23.75
C PRO A 384 9.20 -17.69 24.10
N LEU A 385 8.46 -18.18 25.09
CA LEU A 385 8.50 -19.59 25.53
C LEU A 385 7.52 -20.48 24.78
N ASP A 386 6.54 -19.86 24.12
CA ASP A 386 5.44 -20.53 23.46
C ASP A 386 5.38 -20.15 21.98
N ASP A 387 5.21 -21.16 21.12
CA ASP A 387 4.91 -20.97 19.70
C ASP A 387 3.52 -21.48 19.25
N ARG A 388 2.51 -21.51 20.12
CA ARG A 388 1.11 -21.83 19.75
C ARG A 388 0.42 -20.70 18.98
N ASP A 389 -0.56 -21.01 18.14
CA ASP A 389 -1.32 -20.01 17.38
C ASP A 389 -1.93 -18.90 18.25
N ILE A 390 -2.13 -17.70 17.66
CA ILE A 390 -2.59 -16.49 18.37
C ILE A 390 -3.88 -16.75 19.17
N GLU A 391 -4.85 -17.43 18.57
CA GLU A 391 -6.11 -17.80 19.23
C GLU A 391 -5.89 -18.67 20.47
N ALA A 392 -4.91 -19.57 20.44
CA ALA A 392 -4.58 -20.47 21.56
C ALA A 392 -3.85 -19.77 22.71
N LEU A 393 -3.47 -18.49 22.55
CA LEU A 393 -2.98 -17.64 23.64
C LEU A 393 -4.12 -17.07 24.48
N ARG A 394 -5.37 -17.23 24.05
CA ARG A 394 -6.54 -16.73 24.78
C ARG A 394 -6.71 -17.52 26.07
N SER A 395 -6.81 -16.81 27.19
CA SER A 395 -7.10 -17.45 28.47
C SER A 395 -8.55 -17.96 28.50
N GLU A 396 -8.78 -19.06 29.20
CA GLU A 396 -10.10 -19.69 29.27
C GLU A 396 -11.14 -18.72 29.85
N GLY A 397 -12.25 -18.52 29.12
CA GLY A 397 -13.33 -17.61 29.54
C GLY A 397 -13.03 -16.11 29.39
N LEU A 398 -11.86 -15.72 28.87
CA LEU A 398 -11.44 -14.33 28.71
C LEU A 398 -11.20 -13.96 27.25
N GLN A 399 -11.18 -12.66 26.95
CA GLN A 399 -10.72 -12.13 25.66
C GLN A 399 -9.24 -11.78 25.64
N THR A 400 -8.65 -11.60 26.82
CA THR A 400 -7.23 -11.32 26.98
C THR A 400 -6.37 -12.47 26.44
N LEU A 401 -5.41 -12.13 25.57
CA LEU A 401 -4.36 -13.03 25.14
C LEU A 401 -3.17 -12.92 26.09
N ILE A 402 -2.62 -14.06 26.50
CA ILE A 402 -1.51 -14.15 27.45
C ILE A 402 -0.39 -14.97 26.82
N ARG A 403 0.84 -14.43 26.80
CA ARG A 403 2.01 -15.13 26.27
C ARG A 403 3.21 -15.07 27.22
N PRO A 404 3.75 -16.24 27.63
CA PRO A 404 4.93 -16.30 28.47
C PRO A 404 6.23 -16.07 27.68
N PHE A 405 7.17 -15.39 28.33
CA PHE A 405 8.54 -15.14 27.90
C PHE A 405 9.52 -15.59 28.98
N SER A 406 10.80 -15.76 28.63
CA SER A 406 11.80 -16.28 29.56
C SER A 406 11.93 -15.44 30.84
N ASN A 407 11.74 -14.13 30.75
CA ASN A 407 11.84 -13.21 31.88
C ASN A 407 10.53 -12.46 32.17
N GLY A 408 9.40 -12.89 31.64
CA GLY A 408 8.14 -12.20 31.92
C GLY A 408 6.90 -12.74 31.22
N LEU A 409 5.84 -11.95 31.25
CA LEU A 409 4.52 -12.27 30.75
C LEU A 409 3.94 -11.07 29.99
N VAL A 410 3.39 -11.32 28.81
CA VAL A 410 2.71 -10.30 28.00
C VAL A 410 1.21 -10.59 28.01
N LEU A 411 0.43 -9.55 28.29
CA LEU A 411 -1.03 -9.60 28.23
C LEU A 411 -1.52 -8.50 27.30
N ALA A 412 -2.43 -8.81 26.39
CA ALA A 412 -3.12 -7.78 25.61
C ALA A 412 -4.57 -8.18 25.35
N ARG A 413 -5.47 -7.21 25.51
CA ARG A 413 -6.89 -7.42 25.24
C ARG A 413 -7.31 -6.61 24.01
N PRO A 414 -7.94 -7.23 23.00
CA PRO A 414 -8.38 -6.51 21.82
C PRO A 414 -9.28 -5.31 22.15
N GLY A 415 -9.30 -4.34 21.25
CA GLY A 415 -10.31 -3.27 21.29
C GLY A 415 -11.71 -3.80 21.02
N GLY A 416 -12.71 -3.23 21.67
CA GLY A 416 -14.11 -3.61 21.48
C GLY A 416 -15.01 -3.15 22.63
N GLU A 417 -16.24 -3.63 22.61
CA GLU A 417 -17.18 -3.47 23.72
C GLU A 417 -16.97 -4.55 24.77
N GLY A 418 -17.19 -4.22 26.05
CA GLY A 418 -17.10 -5.17 27.16
C GLY A 418 -16.66 -4.52 28.46
N ALA A 419 -16.99 -5.17 29.58
CA ALA A 419 -16.44 -4.80 30.88
C ALA A 419 -14.96 -5.18 30.97
N GLU A 420 -14.21 -4.56 31.88
CA GLU A 420 -12.83 -4.93 32.17
C GLU A 420 -12.72 -6.40 32.60
N GLU A 421 -11.61 -7.06 32.25
CA GLU A 421 -11.37 -8.46 32.59
C GLU A 421 -10.39 -8.55 33.76
N ARG A 422 -10.68 -9.42 34.73
CA ARG A 422 -9.81 -9.72 35.85
C ARG A 422 -8.98 -10.95 35.49
N VAL A 423 -7.67 -10.80 35.43
CA VAL A 423 -6.73 -11.87 35.08
C VAL A 423 -5.91 -12.22 36.30
N GLU A 424 -5.99 -13.48 36.74
CA GLU A 424 -5.14 -14.00 37.81
C GLU A 424 -3.72 -14.22 37.27
N ILE A 425 -2.72 -13.79 38.05
CA ILE A 425 -1.30 -13.88 37.69
C ILE A 425 -0.59 -14.74 38.74
N GLU A 426 0.18 -15.71 38.28
CA GLU A 426 1.00 -16.54 39.17
C GLU A 426 1.94 -15.66 40.02
N PRO A 427 2.25 -16.03 41.28
CA PRO A 427 3.21 -15.30 42.08
C PRO A 427 4.59 -15.21 41.40
N GLY A 428 5.29 -14.09 41.60
CA GLY A 428 6.66 -13.90 41.12
C GLY A 428 6.77 -12.99 39.90
N TYR A 429 5.72 -12.26 39.53
CA TYR A 429 5.77 -11.20 38.53
C TYR A 429 5.64 -9.81 39.15
N ILE A 430 6.32 -8.83 38.55
CA ILE A 430 6.16 -7.40 38.81
C ILE A 430 5.65 -6.70 37.56
N ASP A 431 4.83 -5.67 37.75
CA ASP A 431 4.43 -4.78 36.65
C ASP A 431 5.61 -3.91 36.21
N TRP A 432 5.87 -3.86 34.90
CA TRP A 432 7.02 -3.14 34.36
C TRP A 432 6.98 -1.63 34.64
N GLU A 433 5.79 -1.03 34.65
CA GLU A 433 5.64 0.42 34.77
C GLU A 433 5.75 0.88 36.23
N THR A 434 5.22 0.08 37.16
CA THR A 434 5.14 0.43 38.59
C THR A 434 6.18 -0.26 39.45
N GLY A 435 6.81 -1.33 38.95
CA GLY A 435 7.72 -2.19 39.71
C GLY A 435 7.06 -2.96 40.86
N GLN A 436 5.73 -2.93 40.96
CA GLN A 436 5.00 -3.58 42.06
C GLN A 436 4.70 -5.04 41.74
N PRO A 437 4.73 -5.94 42.75
CA PRO A 437 4.28 -7.32 42.58
C PRO A 437 2.82 -7.39 42.13
N VAL A 438 2.54 -8.26 41.16
CA VAL A 438 1.21 -8.47 40.61
C VAL A 438 0.77 -9.90 40.90
N ARG A 439 -0.42 -10.05 41.49
CA ARG A 439 -1.13 -11.34 41.60
C ARG A 439 -2.40 -11.36 40.76
N GLU A 440 -2.83 -10.20 40.31
CA GLU A 440 -4.05 -10.00 39.57
C GLU A 440 -3.97 -8.67 38.84
N LEU A 441 -4.52 -8.63 37.64
CA LEU A 441 -4.57 -7.43 36.83
C LEU A 441 -5.95 -7.26 36.20
N THR A 442 -6.43 -6.02 36.17
CA THR A 442 -7.68 -5.65 35.48
C THR A 442 -7.34 -5.03 34.13
N ILE A 443 -7.81 -5.63 33.03
CA ILE A 443 -7.51 -5.19 31.66
C ILE A 443 -8.78 -4.72 30.94
N ALA A 444 -8.82 -3.42 30.61
CA ALA A 444 -9.86 -2.83 29.78
C ALA A 444 -9.70 -3.21 28.29
N PRO A 445 -10.77 -3.16 27.48
CA PRO A 445 -10.65 -3.33 26.02
C PRO A 445 -9.65 -2.34 25.42
N GLY A 446 -8.73 -2.84 24.58
CA GLY A 446 -7.70 -2.01 23.96
C GLY A 446 -6.57 -1.58 24.90
N ASP A 447 -6.37 -2.31 26.00
CA ASP A 447 -5.23 -2.15 26.91
C ASP A 447 -4.38 -3.42 26.97
N ALA A 448 -3.21 -3.29 27.57
CA ALA A 448 -2.23 -4.36 27.69
C ALA A 448 -1.37 -4.17 28.93
N ALA A 449 -0.68 -5.23 29.33
CA ALA A 449 0.30 -5.21 30.41
C ALA A 449 1.56 -5.98 30.01
N LEU A 450 2.71 -5.52 30.50
CA LEU A 450 3.98 -6.23 30.41
C LEU A 450 4.47 -6.46 31.83
N LEU A 451 4.60 -7.73 32.20
CA LEU A 451 5.06 -8.13 33.52
C LEU A 451 6.45 -8.76 33.39
N LEU A 452 7.34 -8.45 34.33
CA LEU A 452 8.66 -9.09 34.42
C LEU A 452 8.68 -10.06 35.60
N ARG A 453 9.53 -11.07 35.55
CA ARG A 453 9.82 -11.89 36.73
C ARG A 453 10.50 -11.04 37.80
N ALA A 454 10.03 -11.17 39.04
CA ALA A 454 10.73 -10.63 40.20
C ALA A 454 12.06 -11.38 40.35
N GLU A 455 13.17 -10.64 40.46
CA GLU A 455 14.49 -11.18 40.74
C GLU A 455 14.61 -11.72 42.17
#